data_AF-A0A1M7FFW8-F1
#
_entry.id   AF-A0A1M7FFW8-F1
#
_cell.length_a   1.000
_cell.length_b   1.000
_cell.length_c   1.000
_cell.angle_alpha   90.00
_cell.angle_beta   90.00
_cell.angle_gamma   90.00
#
_symmetry.space_group_name_H-M   'P 1'
#
loop_
_entity.id
_entity.type
_entity.pdbx_description
1 polymer ?
#
loop_
_entity_poly.entity_id
_entity_poly.type
_entity_poly.pdbx_seq_one_letter_code
_entity_poly.pdbx_strand_id
1 'polypeptide(L)'
;MKRLLAALLLSSALLLPGHARAAENLDTMSSAQIVVQAGSLHPSALYVLASRLLAEGKGQEAANWMYAGQLRYRFMLSVPDAGASDRILFSALTEQVGRPVNEYIAGDPDEWIAAMRWALDWDAATDNHVTSKTGHAAELAQVRGGLERLISKVDASRDEIRRERTDNGLENR
;
A
#
# COMPACT_ATOMS: atom_id res chain seq x y z
N MET A 1 2.05 -12.67 71.31
CA MET A 1 1.27 -13.08 70.12
C MET A 1 0.50 -11.89 69.58
N LYS A 2 0.33 -11.84 68.25
CA LYS A 2 -0.47 -10.90 67.42
C LYS A 2 0.26 -9.64 66.92
N ARG A 3 0.96 -9.85 65.80
CA ARG A 3 1.23 -8.84 64.76
C ARG A 3 -0.09 -8.61 63.99
N LEU A 4 -0.43 -7.37 63.66
CA LEU A 4 -1.46 -7.06 62.67
C LEU A 4 -0.83 -6.15 61.60
N LEU A 5 -0.75 -6.70 60.39
CA LEU A 5 -0.23 -6.06 59.19
C LEU A 5 -1.20 -4.99 58.68
N ALA A 6 -0.67 -3.82 58.34
CA ALA A 6 -1.33 -2.85 57.49
C ALA A 6 -1.09 -3.23 56.02
N ALA A 7 -2.16 -3.48 55.27
CA ALA A 7 -2.11 -3.74 53.83
C ALA A 7 -2.15 -2.41 53.07
N LEU A 8 -1.06 -2.07 52.39
CA LEU A 8 -0.98 -1.01 51.40
C LEU A 8 -1.50 -1.55 50.05
N LEU A 9 -2.60 -1.00 49.53
CA LEU A 9 -3.06 -1.28 48.17
C LEU A 9 -2.38 -0.30 47.20
N LEU A 10 -1.30 -0.75 46.54
CA LEU A 10 -0.76 -0.08 45.36
C LEU A 10 -1.68 -0.38 44.17
N SER A 11 -2.40 0.64 43.70
CA SER A 11 -3.12 0.59 42.43
C SER A 11 -2.12 0.88 41.29
N SER A 12 -1.62 -0.18 40.65
CA SER A 12 -0.80 -0.05 39.45
C SER A 12 -1.70 0.30 38.26
N ALA A 13 -1.68 1.56 37.84
CA ALA A 13 -2.23 1.96 36.55
C ALA A 13 -1.39 1.33 35.43
N LEU A 14 -1.96 0.36 34.72
CA LEU A 14 -1.38 -0.18 33.49
C LEU A 14 -1.48 0.90 32.40
N LEU A 15 -0.39 1.65 32.22
CA LEU A 15 -0.14 2.40 30.98
C LEU A 15 0.04 1.37 29.86
N LEU A 16 -0.98 1.22 29.01
CA LEU A 16 -0.85 0.47 27.76
C LEU A 16 0.04 1.29 26.80
N PRO A 17 1.20 0.79 26.37
CA PRO A 17 1.96 1.42 25.30
C PRO A 17 1.27 1.06 23.97
N GLY A 18 0.20 1.77 23.64
CA GLY A 18 -0.28 1.85 22.27
C GLY A 18 0.60 2.84 21.50
N HIS A 19 0.83 2.59 20.22
CA HIS A 19 1.39 3.53 19.24
C HIS A 19 2.94 3.58 19.10
N ALA A 20 3.63 2.44 19.00
CA ALA A 20 4.99 2.40 18.42
C ALA A 20 5.46 0.98 18.01
N ARG A 21 4.63 0.16 17.34
CA ARG A 21 4.99 -1.22 16.97
C ARG A 21 5.16 -1.48 15.47
N ALA A 22 5.13 -0.44 14.64
CA ALA A 22 5.03 -0.57 13.18
C ALA A 22 6.38 -0.53 12.43
N ALA A 23 7.43 0.04 13.01
CA ALA A 23 8.73 0.21 12.34
C ALA A 23 9.68 -0.99 12.53
N GLU A 24 9.56 -1.73 13.63
CA GLU A 24 10.38 -2.92 13.89
C GLU A 24 9.71 -4.16 13.28
N ASN A 25 10.13 -4.54 12.06
CA ASN A 25 10.11 -5.88 11.43
C ASN A 25 9.54 -6.04 10.00
N LEU A 26 9.38 -4.99 9.18
CA LEU A 26 9.08 -5.22 7.74
C LEU A 26 10.18 -6.05 7.04
N ASP A 27 11.43 -5.86 7.44
CA ASP A 27 12.59 -6.57 6.89
C ASP A 27 12.60 -8.06 7.22
N THR A 28 12.04 -8.47 8.36
CA THR A 28 12.00 -9.89 8.78
C THR A 28 10.68 -10.59 8.44
N MET A 29 9.64 -9.84 8.08
CA MET A 29 8.37 -10.42 7.65
C MET A 29 8.53 -11.06 6.27
N SER A 30 8.06 -12.29 6.11
CA SER A 30 7.89 -12.92 4.79
C SER A 30 6.82 -12.21 3.96
N SER A 31 6.88 -12.35 2.63
CA SER A 31 5.85 -11.84 1.72
C SER A 31 4.44 -12.32 2.11
N ALA A 32 4.29 -13.58 2.52
CA ALA A 32 3.02 -14.14 2.99
C ALA A 32 2.50 -13.45 4.26
N GLN A 33 3.38 -13.13 5.21
CA GLN A 33 3.00 -12.39 6.41
C GLN A 33 2.58 -10.96 6.09
N ILE A 34 3.21 -10.31 5.10
CA ILE A 34 2.77 -8.98 4.63
C ILE A 34 1.37 -9.06 4.03
N VAL A 35 1.09 -10.06 3.18
CA VAL A 35 -0.25 -10.27 2.59
C VAL A 35 -1.32 -10.40 3.69
N VAL A 36 -1.08 -11.24 4.70
CA VAL A 36 -2.03 -11.48 5.80
C VAL A 36 -2.28 -10.22 6.63
N GLN A 37 -1.27 -9.37 6.81
CA GLN A 37 -1.35 -8.17 7.66
C GLN A 37 -1.61 -6.88 6.87
N ALA A 38 -1.84 -6.96 5.56
CA ALA A 38 -1.87 -5.83 4.65
C ALA A 38 -2.88 -4.72 5.03
N GLY A 39 -3.98 -5.05 5.70
CA GLY A 39 -4.97 -4.06 6.18
C GLY A 39 -4.52 -3.24 7.40
N SER A 40 -3.46 -3.68 8.09
CA SER A 40 -2.96 -3.07 9.33
C SER A 40 -1.55 -2.50 9.21
N LEU A 41 -0.81 -2.85 8.16
CA LEU A 41 0.54 -2.36 7.93
C LEU A 41 0.52 -0.97 7.29
N HIS A 42 1.57 -0.19 7.57
CA HIS A 42 1.82 1.05 6.85
C HIS A 42 1.89 0.79 5.33
N PRO A 43 1.35 1.66 4.46
CA PRO A 43 1.25 1.39 3.02
C PRO A 43 2.58 1.14 2.31
N SER A 44 3.71 1.57 2.89
CA SER A 44 5.06 1.23 2.40
C SER A 44 5.32 -0.28 2.37
N ALA A 45 4.70 -1.06 3.26
CA ALA A 45 4.83 -2.52 3.29
C ALA A 45 4.35 -3.17 1.98
N LEU A 46 3.34 -2.59 1.34
CA LEU A 46 2.80 -3.09 0.08
C LEU A 46 3.76 -2.83 -1.09
N TYR A 47 4.51 -1.73 -1.05
CA TYR A 47 5.62 -1.49 -1.98
C TYR A 47 6.77 -2.49 -1.76
N VAL A 48 7.13 -2.78 -0.51
CA VAL A 48 8.14 -3.81 -0.19
C VAL A 48 7.70 -5.17 -0.75
N LEU A 49 6.44 -5.56 -0.55
CA LEU A 49 5.88 -6.78 -1.12
C LEU A 49 5.95 -6.78 -2.65
N ALA A 50 5.53 -5.70 -3.30
CA ALA A 50 5.60 -5.58 -4.76
C ALA A 50 7.03 -5.73 -5.28
N SER A 51 8.01 -5.09 -4.63
CA SER A 51 9.43 -5.22 -5.00
C SER A 51 9.92 -6.67 -4.91
N ARG A 52 9.53 -7.41 -3.87
CA ARG A 52 9.90 -8.83 -3.69
C ARG A 52 9.26 -9.70 -4.77
N LEU A 53 7.97 -9.51 -5.03
CA LEU A 53 7.24 -10.25 -6.06
C LEU A 53 7.82 -10.00 -7.46
N LEU A 54 8.22 -8.77 -7.77
CA LEU A 54 8.87 -8.47 -9.05
C LEU A 54 10.22 -9.19 -9.16
N ALA A 55 11.03 -9.20 -8.11
CA ALA A 55 12.30 -9.92 -8.07
C ALA A 55 12.13 -11.45 -8.19
N GLU A 56 10.98 -11.98 -7.77
CA GLU A 56 10.58 -13.38 -7.96
C GLU A 56 10.01 -13.69 -9.36
N GLY A 57 9.93 -12.70 -10.26
CA GLY A 57 9.35 -12.85 -11.61
C GLY A 57 7.82 -12.82 -11.64
N LYS A 58 7.16 -12.51 -10.52
CA LYS A 58 5.69 -12.46 -10.40
C LYS A 58 5.17 -11.06 -10.67
N GLY A 59 5.43 -10.54 -11.87
CA GLY A 59 5.23 -9.12 -12.14
C GLY A 59 3.77 -8.65 -12.12
N GLN A 60 2.79 -9.48 -12.52
CA GLN A 60 1.37 -9.14 -12.35
C GLN A 60 1.01 -8.99 -10.86
N GLU A 61 1.42 -9.94 -10.02
CA GLU A 61 1.18 -9.87 -8.56
C GLU A 61 1.91 -8.67 -7.94
N ALA A 62 3.11 -8.34 -8.42
CA ALA A 62 3.82 -7.14 -8.02
C ALA A 62 3.03 -5.87 -8.35
N ALA A 63 2.48 -5.78 -9.56
CA ALA A 63 1.66 -4.64 -9.99
C ALA A 63 0.37 -4.52 -9.15
N ASN A 64 -0.30 -5.65 -8.88
CA ASN A 64 -1.47 -5.71 -8.00
C ASN A 64 -1.16 -5.05 -6.65
N TRP A 65 -0.11 -5.52 -5.96
CA TRP A 65 0.27 -5.01 -4.65
C TRP A 65 0.85 -3.59 -4.67
N MET A 66 1.55 -3.20 -5.74
CA MET A 66 2.04 -1.84 -5.90
C MET A 66 0.87 -0.85 -6.05
N TYR A 67 -0.15 -1.18 -6.85
CA TYR A 67 -1.34 -0.31 -6.99
C TYR A 67 -2.18 -0.27 -5.71
N ALA A 68 -2.31 -1.36 -4.96
CA ALA A 68 -2.92 -1.36 -3.64
C ALA A 68 -2.15 -0.48 -2.65
N GLY A 69 -0.81 -0.59 -2.66
CA GLY A 69 0.10 0.28 -1.91
C GLY A 69 -0.09 1.73 -2.28
N GLN A 70 -0.10 2.06 -3.57
CA GLN A 70 -0.28 3.41 -4.07
C GLN A 70 -1.62 4.02 -3.65
N LEU A 71 -2.72 3.26 -3.76
CA LEU A 71 -4.04 3.69 -3.33
C LEU A 71 -4.04 4.03 -1.83
N ARG A 72 -3.59 3.08 -0.98
CA ARG A 72 -3.53 3.25 0.47
C ARG A 72 -2.63 4.41 0.89
N TYR A 73 -1.48 4.56 0.24
CA TYR A 73 -0.53 5.62 0.54
C TYR A 73 -1.09 6.99 0.14
N ARG A 74 -1.64 7.13 -1.07
CA ARG A 74 -2.29 8.37 -1.51
C ARG A 74 -3.46 8.76 -0.60
N PHE A 75 -4.24 7.79 -0.14
CA PHE A 75 -5.32 8.01 0.83
C PHE A 75 -4.77 8.53 2.18
N MET A 76 -3.76 7.87 2.73
CA MET A 76 -3.09 8.34 3.95
C MET A 76 -2.52 9.76 3.79
N LEU A 77 -1.97 10.13 2.62
CA LEU A 77 -1.43 11.47 2.37
C LEU A 77 -2.48 12.56 2.13
N SER A 78 -3.73 12.16 1.89
CA SER A 78 -4.85 13.07 1.64
C SER A 78 -5.55 13.53 2.91
N VAL A 79 -5.30 12.88 4.05
CA VAL A 79 -5.85 13.31 5.34
C VAL A 79 -4.96 14.37 6.01
N PRO A 80 -5.51 15.30 6.83
CA PRO A 80 -4.77 16.44 7.38
C PRO A 80 -3.53 16.09 8.21
N ASP A 81 -3.48 14.90 8.81
CA ASP A 81 -2.42 14.47 9.73
C ASP A 81 -1.23 13.79 9.04
N ALA A 82 -1.19 13.79 7.70
CA ALA A 82 -0.10 13.17 6.95
C ALA A 82 1.25 13.88 7.18
N GLY A 83 2.24 13.14 7.71
CA GLY A 83 3.58 13.66 8.01
C GLY A 83 4.40 14.01 6.76
N ALA A 84 5.30 14.98 6.88
CA ALA A 84 6.21 15.36 5.78
C ALA A 84 7.14 14.20 5.37
N SER A 85 7.56 13.36 6.32
CA SER A 85 8.35 12.15 6.08
C SER A 85 7.63 11.16 5.16
N ASP A 86 6.30 11.04 5.28
CA ASP A 86 5.53 10.10 4.48
C ASP A 86 5.45 10.52 3.01
N ARG A 87 5.43 11.82 2.72
CA ARG A 87 5.49 12.32 1.35
C ARG A 87 6.84 12.00 0.69
N ILE A 88 7.93 12.16 1.45
CA ILE A 88 9.28 11.83 0.99
C ILE A 88 9.40 10.33 0.73
N LEU A 89 8.95 9.50 1.68
CA LEU A 89 8.99 8.05 1.55
C LEU A 89 8.12 7.57 0.37
N PHE A 90 6.92 8.11 0.19
CA PHE A 90 6.07 7.80 -0.96
C PHE A 90 6.75 8.10 -2.29
N SER A 91 7.41 9.27 -2.40
CA SER A 91 8.16 9.65 -3.59
C SER A 91 9.29 8.67 -3.86
N ALA A 92 10.07 8.31 -2.83
CA ALA A 92 11.17 7.36 -2.96
C ALA A 92 10.69 5.97 -3.40
N LEU A 93 9.61 5.46 -2.82
CA LEU A 93 9.02 4.16 -3.17
C LEU A 93 8.43 4.16 -4.59
N THR A 94 7.79 5.26 -5.00
CA THR A 94 7.26 5.40 -6.36
C THR A 94 8.39 5.32 -7.39
N GLU A 95 9.53 5.95 -7.11
CA GLU A 95 10.69 5.90 -8.02
C GLU A 95 11.44 4.57 -8.00
N GLN A 96 11.69 4.00 -6.81
CA GLN A 96 12.53 2.81 -6.67
C GLN A 96 11.77 1.51 -6.97
N VAL A 97 10.47 1.45 -6.64
CA VAL A 97 9.64 0.25 -6.81
C VAL A 97 8.56 0.49 -7.84
N GLY A 98 7.88 1.63 -7.79
CA GLY A 98 6.79 1.94 -8.73
C GLY A 98 7.27 1.97 -10.18
N ARG A 99 8.40 2.62 -10.47
CA ARG A 99 8.97 2.71 -11.83
C ARG A 99 9.23 1.33 -12.47
N PRO A 100 10.03 0.42 -11.88
CA PRO A 100 10.26 -0.89 -12.49
C PRO A 100 9.01 -1.76 -12.59
N VAL A 101 8.09 -1.70 -11.62
CA VAL A 101 6.80 -2.42 -11.70
C VAL A 101 5.93 -1.85 -12.83
N ASN A 102 5.88 -0.53 -12.98
CA ASN A 102 5.12 0.13 -14.04
C ASN A 102 5.70 -0.17 -15.44
N GLU A 103 7.02 -0.22 -15.56
CA GLU A 103 7.69 -0.57 -16.82
C GLU A 103 7.33 -2.00 -17.28
N TYR A 104 7.32 -2.95 -16.33
CA TYR A 104 6.87 -4.33 -16.56
C TYR A 104 5.39 -4.38 -16.96
N ILE A 105 4.51 -3.79 -16.16
CA ILE A 105 3.07 -3.98 -16.33
C ILE A 105 2.55 -3.22 -17.56
N ALA A 106 3.16 -2.09 -17.93
CA ALA A 106 2.81 -1.37 -19.14
C ALA A 106 3.10 -2.16 -20.43
N GLY A 107 3.83 -3.29 -20.34
CA GLY A 107 4.01 -4.24 -21.43
C GLY A 107 2.71 -4.85 -21.94
N ASP A 108 1.68 -4.92 -21.09
CA ASP A 108 0.35 -5.38 -21.47
C ASP A 108 -0.73 -4.47 -20.82
N PRO A 109 -1.42 -3.63 -21.61
CA PRO A 109 -2.50 -2.78 -21.11
C PRO A 109 -3.64 -3.53 -20.40
N ASP A 110 -3.94 -4.79 -20.77
CA ASP A 110 -4.98 -5.58 -20.11
C ASP A 110 -4.56 -6.02 -18.71
N GLU A 111 -3.34 -6.55 -18.58
CA GLU A 111 -2.70 -6.85 -17.28
C GLU A 111 -2.62 -5.59 -16.38
N TRP A 112 -2.31 -4.44 -16.98
CA TRP A 112 -2.24 -3.17 -16.28
C TRP A 112 -3.59 -2.73 -15.73
N ILE A 113 -4.63 -2.77 -16.55
CA ILE A 113 -6.00 -2.48 -16.11
C ILE A 113 -6.44 -3.47 -15.02
N ALA A 114 -6.13 -4.76 -15.19
CA ALA A 114 -6.44 -5.79 -14.21
C ALA A 114 -5.78 -5.52 -12.85
N ALA A 115 -4.52 -5.07 -12.83
CA ALA A 115 -3.83 -4.73 -11.57
C ALA A 115 -4.50 -3.57 -10.82
N MET A 116 -4.89 -2.52 -11.55
CA MET A 116 -5.55 -1.36 -10.97
C MET A 116 -6.96 -1.70 -10.45
N ARG A 117 -7.70 -2.53 -11.18
CA ARG A 117 -9.02 -3.04 -10.74
C ARG A 117 -8.88 -3.92 -9.50
N TRP A 118 -7.92 -4.84 -9.52
CA TRP A 118 -7.63 -5.68 -8.36
C TRP A 118 -7.34 -4.84 -7.11
N ALA A 119 -6.57 -3.75 -7.24
CA ALA A 119 -6.28 -2.86 -6.12
C ALA A 119 -7.54 -2.17 -5.58
N LEU A 120 -8.46 -1.74 -6.45
CA LEU A 120 -9.75 -1.15 -6.06
C LEU A 120 -10.64 -2.15 -5.33
N ASP A 121 -10.71 -3.39 -5.82
CA ASP A 121 -11.52 -4.46 -5.26
C ASP A 121 -10.95 -4.94 -3.92
N TRP A 122 -9.63 -5.14 -3.86
CA TRP A 122 -8.91 -5.49 -2.64
C TRP A 122 -9.10 -4.41 -1.56
N ASP A 123 -8.95 -3.13 -1.90
CA ASP A 123 -9.18 -2.03 -0.97
C ASP A 123 -10.63 -1.99 -0.48
N ALA A 124 -11.60 -2.28 -1.35
CA ALA A 124 -13.02 -2.31 -0.99
C ALA A 124 -13.31 -3.43 0.02
N ALA A 125 -12.76 -4.63 -0.21
CA ALA A 125 -12.96 -5.82 0.61
C ALA A 125 -12.13 -5.85 1.91
N THR A 126 -11.10 -5.00 2.02
CA THR A 126 -10.15 -5.02 3.14
C THR A 126 -10.33 -3.80 4.04
N ASP A 127 -10.40 -4.05 5.35
CA ASP A 127 -10.39 -2.99 6.35
C ASP A 127 -9.07 -2.21 6.32
N ASN A 128 -9.13 -0.95 6.73
CA ASN A 128 -7.95 -0.08 6.87
C ASN A 128 -7.80 0.36 8.31
N HIS A 129 -6.86 -0.27 9.02
CA HIS A 129 -6.59 0.09 10.40
C HIS A 129 -5.57 1.23 10.52
N VAL A 130 -5.00 1.71 9.40
CA VAL A 130 -4.06 2.84 9.37
C VAL A 130 -4.78 4.17 9.13
N THR A 131 -5.73 4.21 8.20
CA THR A 131 -6.51 5.42 7.87
C THR A 131 -7.98 5.09 7.77
N SER A 132 -8.80 5.70 8.63
CA SER A 132 -10.23 5.40 8.71
C SER A 132 -10.97 5.67 7.39
N LYS A 133 -11.45 4.61 6.73
CA LYS A 133 -12.22 4.70 5.47
C LYS A 133 -13.53 5.47 5.66
N THR A 134 -14.17 5.33 6.82
CA THR A 134 -15.44 6.02 7.13
C THR A 134 -15.22 7.44 7.63
N GLY A 135 -14.14 7.67 8.42
CA GLY A 135 -13.79 8.99 8.91
C GLY A 135 -13.32 9.95 7.82
N HIS A 136 -12.77 9.42 6.72
CA HIS A 136 -12.23 10.17 5.59
C HIS A 136 -12.80 9.68 4.25
N ALA A 137 -14.12 9.47 4.21
CA ALA A 137 -14.80 8.88 3.05
C ALA A 137 -14.68 9.73 1.78
N ALA A 138 -14.66 11.07 1.91
CA ALA A 138 -14.53 11.99 0.78
C ALA A 138 -13.14 11.89 0.14
N GLU A 139 -12.10 11.89 0.97
CA GLU A 139 -10.71 11.74 0.55
C GLU A 139 -10.48 10.36 -0.11
N LEU A 140 -11.03 9.30 0.48
CA LEU A 140 -10.96 7.96 -0.10
C LEU A 140 -11.64 7.92 -1.47
N ALA A 141 -12.84 8.49 -1.60
CA ALA A 141 -13.57 8.55 -2.87
C ALA A 141 -12.77 9.31 -3.95
N GLN A 142 -12.12 10.42 -3.59
CA GLN A 142 -11.29 11.18 -4.51
C GLN A 142 -10.09 10.36 -5.01
N VAL A 143 -9.39 9.65 -4.12
CA VAL A 143 -8.23 8.82 -4.46
C VAL A 143 -8.64 7.63 -5.34
N ARG A 144 -9.73 6.92 -4.97
CA ARG A 144 -10.27 5.81 -5.77
C ARG A 144 -10.69 6.27 -7.16
N GLY A 145 -11.40 7.40 -7.26
CA GLY A 145 -11.77 8.00 -8.54
C GLY A 145 -10.57 8.41 -9.38
N GLY A 146 -9.43 8.74 -8.77
CA GLY A 146 -8.16 8.96 -9.47
C GLY A 146 -7.66 7.71 -10.19
N LEU A 147 -7.72 6.56 -9.53
CA LEU A 147 -7.31 5.28 -10.11
C LEU A 147 -8.28 4.80 -11.20
N GLU A 148 -9.58 5.00 -11.01
CA GLU A 148 -10.61 4.73 -12.03
C GLU A 148 -10.42 5.55 -13.32
N ARG A 149 -10.05 6.83 -13.18
CA ARG A 149 -9.70 7.66 -14.33
C ARG A 149 -8.42 7.17 -15.02
N LEU A 150 -7.43 6.69 -14.28
CA LEU A 150 -6.23 6.09 -14.86
C LEU A 150 -6.56 4.81 -15.65
N ILE A 151 -7.41 3.94 -15.10
CA ILE A 151 -7.92 2.76 -15.82
C ILE A 151 -8.55 3.18 -17.15
N SER A 152 -9.47 4.15 -17.11
CA SER A 152 -10.15 4.65 -18.32
C SER A 152 -9.17 5.22 -19.35
N LYS A 153 -8.12 5.91 -18.88
CA LYS A 153 -7.07 6.45 -19.75
C LYS A 153 -6.25 5.33 -20.42
N VAL A 154 -5.81 4.33 -19.65
CA VAL A 154 -5.06 3.19 -20.19
C VAL A 154 -5.90 2.44 -21.22
N ASP A 155 -7.19 2.22 -20.92
CA ASP A 155 -8.13 1.55 -21.82
C ASP A 155 -8.32 2.31 -23.14
N ALA A 156 -8.44 3.63 -23.08
CA ALA A 156 -8.58 4.48 -24.27
C ALA A 156 -7.28 4.59 -25.09
N SER A 157 -6.11 4.45 -24.46
CA SER A 157 -4.79 4.62 -25.09
C SER A 157 -4.05 3.30 -25.37
N ARG A 158 -4.75 2.15 -25.38
CA ARG A 158 -4.12 0.82 -25.57
C ARG A 158 -3.16 0.75 -26.76
N ASP A 159 -3.61 1.18 -27.93
CA ASP A 159 -2.83 1.11 -29.17
C ASP A 159 -1.67 2.11 -29.17
N GLU A 160 -1.89 3.28 -28.58
CA GLU A 160 -0.86 4.29 -28.39
C GLU A 160 0.26 3.78 -27.48
N ILE A 161 -0.08 3.19 -26.33
CA ILE A 161 0.88 2.59 -25.39
C ILE A 161 1.72 1.53 -26.11
N ARG A 162 1.10 0.62 -26.86
CA ARG A 162 1.85 -0.44 -27.56
C ARG A 162 2.82 0.11 -28.59
N ARG A 163 2.38 1.11 -29.36
CA ARG A 163 3.21 1.79 -30.35
C ARG A 163 4.37 2.52 -29.71
N GLU A 164 4.12 3.36 -28.70
CA GLU A 164 5.17 4.09 -27.97
C GLU A 164 6.20 3.15 -27.38
N ARG A 165 5.79 2.00 -26.85
CA ARG A 165 6.73 0.99 -26.35
C ARG A 165 7.62 0.44 -27.46
N THR A 166 7.04 0.05 -28.60
CA THR A 166 7.81 -0.42 -29.75
C THR A 166 8.79 0.65 -30.25
N ASP A 167 8.35 1.91 -30.36
CA ASP A 167 9.17 3.04 -30.80
C ASP A 167 10.35 3.32 -29.84
N ASN A 168 10.17 3.01 -28.55
CA ASN A 168 11.21 3.12 -27.52
C ASN A 168 12.03 1.83 -27.32
N GLY A 169 11.84 0.79 -28.15
CA GLY A 169 12.55 -0.48 -28.04
C GLY A 169 12.14 -1.33 -26.82
N LEU A 170 10.97 -1.06 -26.24
CA LEU A 170 10.40 -1.81 -25.13
C LEU A 170 9.50 -2.93 -25.65
N GLU A 171 9.53 -4.08 -24.97
CA GLU A 171 8.70 -5.23 -25.29
C GLU A 171 7.21 -4.95 -24.99
N ASN A 172 6.34 -5.39 -25.90
CA ASN A 172 4.91 -5.61 -25.61
C ASN A 172 4.76 -7.11 -25.31
N ARG A 173 4.19 -7.44 -24.15
CA ARG A 173 4.05 -8.82 -23.67
C ARG A 173 2.70 -9.41 -24.05
#